data_AF-A0AAD6WTM0-F1
#
_entry.id   AF-A0AAD6WTM0-F1
#
_cell.length_a   1.000
_cell.length_b   1.000
_cell.length_c   1.000
_cell.angle_alpha   90.00
_cell.angle_beta   90.00
_cell.angle_gamma   90.00
#
_symmetry.space_group_name_H-M   'P 1'
#
loop_
_entity.id
_entity.type
_entity.pdbx_description
1 polymer ?
#
loop_
_entity_poly.entity_id
_entity_poly.type
_entity_poly.pdbx_seq_one_letter_code
_entity_poly.pdbx_strand_id
1 'polypeptide(L)'
;LAAALNVHRHTLRKRLRELGLEKRFSGIDDGELDLITRQYKAKKPTSGLRYLRGHFRRHGLRIQRERARNSLKRVDALGQALRTHLAIRRRRYRVPRPNYLWHCDGHHKLIWWGIVIHGFVDG
;
A
#
# COMPACT_ATOMS: atom_id res chain seq x y z
N LEU A 1 -4.28 20.55 -8.15
CA LEU A 1 -4.94 21.63 -7.38
C LEU A 1 -3.94 22.61 -6.76
N ALA A 2 -3.14 22.25 -5.73
CA ALA A 2 -2.17 23.21 -5.15
C ALA A 2 -1.18 23.81 -6.17
N ALA A 3 -0.56 22.95 -6.98
CA ALA A 3 0.33 23.38 -8.07
C ALA A 3 -0.42 24.17 -9.16
N ALA A 4 -1.65 23.77 -9.49
CA ALA A 4 -2.49 24.45 -10.48
C ALA A 4 -2.95 25.84 -10.02
N LEU A 5 -3.04 26.06 -8.71
CA LEU A 5 -3.38 27.34 -8.09
C LEU A 5 -2.13 28.13 -7.67
N ASN A 6 -0.93 27.64 -8.00
CA ASN A 6 0.36 28.21 -7.59
C ASN A 6 0.48 28.54 -6.09
N VAL A 7 -0.07 27.68 -5.22
CA VAL A 7 -0.01 27.86 -3.76
C VAL A 7 0.62 26.67 -3.06
N HIS A 8 1.24 26.93 -1.91
CA HIS A 8 1.79 25.87 -1.07
C HIS A 8 0.67 24.92 -0.57
N ARG A 9 0.96 23.61 -0.49
CA ARG A 9 -0.04 22.59 -0.09
C ARG A 9 -0.63 22.84 1.30
N HIS A 10 0.14 23.41 2.22
CA HIS A 10 -0.36 23.78 3.54
C HIS A 10 -1.38 24.91 3.47
N THR A 11 -1.11 25.94 2.65
CA THR A 11 -2.04 27.05 2.41
C THR A 11 -3.35 26.54 1.84
N LEU A 12 -3.29 25.68 0.82
CA LEU A 12 -4.50 25.07 0.24
C LEU A 12 -5.29 24.28 1.29
N ARG A 13 -4.62 23.46 2.11
CA ARG A 13 -5.28 22.68 3.17
C ARG A 13 -5.95 23.57 4.22
N LYS A 14 -5.28 24.66 4.63
CA LYS A 14 -5.82 25.64 5.58
C LYS A 14 -7.08 26.30 5.01
N ARG A 15 -7.01 26.82 3.79
CA ARG A 15 -8.15 27.46 3.11
C ARG A 15 -9.33 26.51 2.90
N LEU A 16 -9.09 25.27 2.47
CA LEU A 16 -10.16 24.28 2.33
C LEU A 16 -10.87 24.01 3.67
N ARG A 17 -10.13 24.00 4.79
CA ARG A 17 -10.72 23.84 6.12
C ARG A 17 -11.52 25.06 6.55
N GLU A 18 -10.99 26.27 6.35
CA GLU A 18 -11.70 27.53 6.64
C GLU A 18 -13.03 27.64 5.87
N LEU A 19 -13.05 27.13 4.64
CA LEU A 19 -14.25 27.10 3.79
C LEU A 19 -15.18 25.90 4.06
N GLY A 20 -14.87 25.03 5.03
CA GLY A 20 -15.64 23.80 5.29
C GLY A 20 -15.61 22.79 4.15
N LEU A 21 -14.70 22.95 3.18
CA LEU A 21 -14.55 22.09 2.02
C LEU A 21 -13.73 20.85 2.39
N GLU A 22 -14.39 19.97 3.13
CA GLU A 22 -13.82 18.70 3.50
C GLU A 22 -13.89 17.70 2.37
N LYS A 23 -12.84 16.89 2.35
CA LYS A 23 -12.61 15.91 1.31
C LYS A 23 -13.47 14.69 1.72
N ARG A 24 -14.65 14.51 1.12
CA ARG A 24 -15.64 13.48 1.50
C ARG A 24 -15.27 12.07 1.03
N PHE A 25 -15.82 11.06 1.70
CA PHE A 25 -15.77 9.67 1.23
C PHE A 25 -16.86 9.44 0.17
N SER A 26 -16.63 8.50 -0.74
CA SER A 26 -17.62 8.09 -1.73
C SER A 26 -18.76 7.33 -1.04
N GLY A 27 -20.00 7.68 -1.38
CA GLY A 27 -21.21 7.07 -0.84
C GLY A 27 -21.64 5.76 -1.52
N ILE A 28 -20.69 5.00 -2.08
CA ILE A 28 -20.98 3.70 -2.70
C ILE A 28 -21.35 2.68 -1.63
N ASP A 29 -22.24 1.75 -1.94
CA ASP A 29 -22.62 0.66 -1.03
C ASP A 29 -21.55 -0.45 -0.96
N ASP A 30 -21.72 -1.38 -0.03
CA ASP A 30 -20.76 -2.47 0.19
C ASP A 30 -20.81 -3.55 -0.91
N GLY A 31 -21.94 -3.74 -1.59
CA GLY A 31 -22.10 -4.67 -2.70
C GLY A 31 -21.41 -4.20 -3.97
N GLU A 32 -21.56 -2.93 -4.31
CA GLU A 32 -20.84 -2.28 -5.42
C GLU A 32 -19.33 -2.26 -5.14
N LEU A 33 -18.94 -1.96 -3.90
CA LEU A 33 -17.54 -2.02 -3.47
C LEU A 33 -16.96 -3.43 -3.62
N ASP A 34 -17.71 -4.47 -3.28
CA ASP A 34 -17.31 -5.86 -3.42
C ASP A 34 -17.24 -6.30 -4.90
N LEU A 35 -18.13 -5.79 -5.76
CA LEU A 35 -18.09 -6.03 -7.20
C LEU A 35 -16.80 -5.47 -7.82
N ILE A 36 -16.47 -4.22 -7.53
CA ILE A 36 -15.24 -3.57 -8.03
C ILE A 36 -14.02 -4.32 -7.48
N THR A 37 -14.06 -4.73 -6.21
CA THR A 37 -12.97 -5.50 -5.59
C THR A 37 -12.78 -6.86 -6.27
N ARG A 38 -13.87 -7.58 -6.60
CA ARG A 38 -13.81 -8.84 -7.36
C ARG A 38 -13.18 -8.66 -8.73
N GLN A 39 -13.62 -7.66 -9.49
CA GLN A 39 -13.06 -7.35 -10.81
C GLN A 39 -11.57 -7.02 -10.74
N TYR A 40 -11.16 -6.25 -9.72
CA TYR A 40 -9.75 -5.94 -9.49
C TYR A 40 -8.94 -7.21 -9.15
N LYS A 41 -9.46 -8.05 -8.27
CA LYS A 41 -8.79 -9.29 -7.83
C LYS A 41 -8.67 -10.32 -8.95
N ALA A 42 -9.65 -10.42 -9.86
CA ALA A 42 -9.55 -11.26 -11.05
C ALA A 42 -8.33 -10.88 -11.91
N LYS A 43 -8.06 -9.58 -12.08
CA LYS A 43 -6.90 -9.10 -12.86
C LYS A 43 -5.59 -9.13 -12.07
N LYS A 44 -5.65 -8.97 -10.74
CA LYS A 44 -4.49 -8.84 -9.85
C LYS A 44 -4.66 -9.70 -8.58
N PRO A 45 -4.63 -11.04 -8.72
CA PRO A 45 -4.99 -11.97 -7.65
C PRO A 45 -4.05 -11.91 -6.45
N THR A 46 -2.78 -11.54 -6.64
CA THR A 46 -1.77 -11.45 -5.57
C THR A 46 -1.78 -10.11 -4.82
N SER A 47 -2.52 -9.11 -5.30
CA SER A 47 -2.50 -7.75 -4.76
C SER A 47 -3.22 -7.61 -3.42
N GLY A 48 -2.59 -6.87 -2.50
CA GLY A 48 -3.13 -6.57 -1.17
C GLY A 48 -3.81 -5.19 -1.06
N LEU A 49 -4.24 -4.85 0.15
CA LEU A 49 -5.04 -3.65 0.47
C LEU A 49 -4.43 -2.34 -0.05
N ARG A 50 -3.09 -2.19 -0.04
CA ARG A 50 -2.44 -0.96 -0.52
C ARG A 50 -2.71 -0.70 -2.00
N TYR A 51 -2.59 -1.75 -2.82
CA TYR A 51 -2.82 -1.66 -4.26
C TYR A 51 -4.31 -1.53 -4.58
N LEU A 52 -5.18 -2.25 -3.87
CA LEU A 52 -6.63 -2.08 -4.00
C LEU A 52 -7.07 -0.64 -3.71
N ARG A 53 -6.57 -0.02 -2.64
CA ARG A 53 -6.86 1.39 -2.33
C ARG A 53 -6.29 2.35 -3.38
N GLY A 54 -5.16 2.03 -3.97
CA GLY A 54 -4.62 2.76 -5.13
C GLY A 54 -5.54 2.67 -6.34
N HIS A 55 -6.11 1.48 -6.59
CA HIS A 55 -7.06 1.25 -7.66
C HIS A 55 -8.34 2.07 -7.48
N PHE A 56 -8.92 2.10 -6.28
CA PHE A 56 -10.08 2.96 -5.99
C PHE A 56 -9.76 4.44 -6.25
N ARG A 57 -8.62 4.93 -5.76
CA ARG A 57 -8.22 6.34 -5.97
C ARG A 57 -8.06 6.70 -7.44
N ARG A 58 -7.53 5.77 -8.26
CA ARG A 58 -7.39 5.97 -9.71
C ARG A 58 -8.76 6.12 -10.39
N HIS A 59 -9.80 5.48 -9.85
CA HIS A 59 -11.19 5.58 -10.34
C HIS A 59 -11.98 6.70 -9.65
N GLY A 60 -11.31 7.64 -8.96
CA GLY A 60 -11.98 8.74 -8.26
C GLY A 60 -12.70 8.33 -6.97
N LEU A 61 -12.64 7.04 -6.58
CA LEU A 61 -13.31 6.53 -5.39
C LEU A 61 -12.44 6.72 -4.16
N ARG A 62 -13.01 7.40 -3.16
CA ARG A 62 -12.37 7.56 -1.86
C ARG A 62 -13.13 6.76 -0.82
N ILE A 63 -12.59 5.58 -0.51
CA ILE A 63 -13.18 4.63 0.43
C ILE A 63 -12.43 4.65 1.77
N GLN A 64 -13.19 4.49 2.86
CA GLN A 64 -12.66 4.30 4.21
C GLN A 64 -11.73 3.07 4.23
N ARG A 65 -10.66 3.13 5.02
CA ARG A 65 -9.69 2.02 5.10
C ARG A 65 -10.35 0.74 5.60
N GLU A 66 -11.21 0.86 6.61
CA GLU A 66 -12.00 -0.24 7.18
C GLU A 66 -12.90 -0.90 6.13
N ARG A 67 -13.72 -0.11 5.41
CA ARG A 67 -14.60 -0.64 4.34
C ARG A 67 -13.83 -1.37 3.25
N ALA A 68 -12.72 -0.80 2.77
CA ALA A 68 -11.87 -1.45 1.78
C ALA A 68 -11.24 -2.76 2.30
N ARG A 69 -10.89 -2.83 3.60
CA ARG A 69 -10.38 -4.04 4.25
C ARG A 69 -11.46 -5.11 4.37
N ASN A 70 -12.67 -4.71 4.76
CA ASN A 70 -13.81 -5.63 4.91
C ASN A 70 -14.25 -6.18 3.56
N SER A 71 -14.31 -5.35 2.53
CA SER A 71 -14.57 -5.79 1.16
C SER A 71 -13.52 -6.81 0.68
N LEU A 72 -12.23 -6.52 0.89
CA LEU A 72 -11.17 -7.47 0.54
C LEU A 72 -11.26 -8.78 1.34
N LYS A 73 -11.70 -8.76 2.59
CA LYS A 73 -11.95 -9.97 3.39
C LYS A 73 -13.10 -10.79 2.81
N ARG A 74 -14.22 -10.16 2.46
CA ARG A 74 -15.38 -10.85 1.87
C ARG A 74 -15.05 -11.47 0.50
N VAL A 75 -14.25 -10.77 -0.31
CA VAL A 75 -13.92 -11.18 -1.68
C VAL A 75 -12.73 -12.14 -1.76
N ASP A 76 -11.72 -12.00 -0.89
CA ASP A 76 -10.44 -12.73 -0.96
C ASP A 76 -10.06 -13.36 0.38
N ALA A 77 -11.03 -13.93 1.11
CA ALA A 77 -10.77 -14.61 2.39
C ALA A 77 -9.73 -15.73 2.24
N LEU A 78 -9.92 -16.59 1.22
CA LEU A 78 -9.02 -17.69 0.88
C LEU A 78 -7.63 -17.20 0.49
N GLY A 79 -7.51 -16.20 -0.39
CA GLY A 79 -6.20 -15.66 -0.77
C GLY A 79 -5.51 -14.90 0.36
N GLN A 80 -6.24 -14.34 1.32
CA GLN A 80 -5.64 -13.82 2.57
C GLN A 80 -5.10 -14.95 3.44
N ALA A 81 -5.88 -16.01 3.66
CA ALA A 81 -5.46 -17.16 4.45
C ALA A 81 -4.22 -17.84 3.84
N LEU A 82 -4.23 -18.09 2.52
CA LEU A 82 -3.10 -18.68 1.80
C LEU A 82 -1.83 -17.81 1.90
N ARG A 83 -1.94 -16.48 1.84
CA ARG A 83 -0.77 -15.59 2.05
C ARG A 83 -0.22 -15.64 3.47
N THR A 84 -1.09 -15.75 4.47
CA THR A 84 -0.67 -15.91 5.86
C THR A 84 0.04 -17.25 6.06
N HIS A 85 -0.42 -18.32 5.39
CA HIS A 85 0.21 -19.64 5.42
C HIS A 85 1.49 -19.74 4.59
N LEU A 86 1.62 -18.97 3.51
CA LEU A 86 2.86 -18.77 2.75
C LEU A 86 3.80 -17.79 3.47
N ALA A 87 4.01 -18.00 4.78
CA ALA A 87 5.06 -17.32 5.52
C ALA A 87 6.36 -17.48 4.73
N ILE A 88 7.05 -16.35 4.48
CA ILE A 88 8.31 -16.34 3.72
C ILE A 88 9.23 -17.40 4.34
N ARG A 89 9.52 -18.46 3.58
CA ARG A 89 10.45 -19.50 4.02
C ARG A 89 11.83 -18.87 4.11
N ARG A 90 12.22 -18.42 5.30
CA ARG A 90 13.56 -17.88 5.55
C ARG A 90 14.56 -19.00 5.27
N ARG A 91 15.53 -18.71 4.40
CA ARG A 91 16.66 -19.62 4.17
C ARG A 91 17.44 -19.72 5.47
N ARG A 92 17.76 -20.95 5.90
CA ARG A 92 18.75 -21.20 6.94
C ARG A 92 20.08 -21.43 6.24
N TYR A 93 21.01 -20.51 6.42
CA TYR A 93 22.37 -20.69 5.94
C TYR A 93 23.18 -21.44 7.02
N ARG A 94 24.05 -22.35 6.57
CA ARG A 94 25.08 -22.97 7.41
C ARG A 94 26.39 -22.73 6.69
N VAL A 95 27.28 -21.98 7.33
CA VAL A 95 28.57 -21.60 6.77
C VAL A 95 29.69 -22.23 7.60
N PRO A 96 30.79 -22.67 6.96
CA PRO A 96 31.88 -23.36 7.64
C PRO A 96 32.75 -22.44 8.53
N ARG A 97 32.75 -21.13 8.28
CA ARG A 97 33.55 -20.14 9.02
C ARG A 97 33.00 -18.71 8.83
N PRO A 98 33.35 -17.75 9.71
CA PRO A 98 33.09 -16.33 9.47
C PRO A 98 33.64 -15.85 8.13
N ASN A 99 33.06 -14.79 7.58
CA ASN A 99 33.34 -14.20 6.26
C ASN A 99 33.08 -15.13 5.06
N TYR A 100 32.33 -16.22 5.23
CA TYR A 100 32.02 -17.13 4.14
C TYR A 100 30.78 -16.71 3.34
N LEU A 101 29.84 -16.00 3.97
CA LEU A 101 28.63 -15.50 3.32
C LEU A 101 28.29 -14.12 3.89
N TRP A 102 28.02 -13.16 3.01
CA TRP A 102 27.60 -11.82 3.39
C TRP A 102 26.20 -11.55 2.86
N HIS A 103 25.32 -11.08 3.73
CA HIS A 103 24.03 -10.53 3.38
C HIS A 103 24.16 -9.04 3.11
N CYS A 104 23.65 -8.58 1.97
CA CYS A 104 23.52 -7.16 1.64
C CYS A 104 22.05 -6.81 1.51
N ASP A 105 21.61 -5.75 2.20
CA ASP A 105 20.26 -5.19 2.06
C ASP A 105 20.29 -3.67 1.90
N GLY A 106 19.33 -3.15 1.11
CA GLY A 106 19.24 -1.75 0.73
C GLY A 106 18.06 -1.03 1.39
N HIS A 107 18.32 0.11 2.01
CA HIS A 107 17.32 1.00 2.58
C HIS A 107 17.09 2.24 1.71
N HIS A 108 15.98 2.25 0.98
CA HIS A 108 15.69 3.27 -0.05
C HIS A 108 14.72 4.38 0.41
N LYS A 109 14.37 4.45 1.71
CA LYS A 109 13.38 5.45 2.18
C LYS A 109 13.86 6.89 1.96
N LEU A 110 15.18 7.10 1.88
CA LEU A 110 15.80 8.41 1.69
C LEU A 110 16.13 8.75 0.22
N ILE A 111 15.68 7.94 -0.74
CA ILE A 111 16.06 8.09 -2.15
C ILE A 111 15.63 9.44 -2.76
N TRP A 112 14.61 10.09 -2.20
CA TRP A 112 14.15 11.42 -2.62
C TRP A 112 15.17 12.53 -2.33
N TRP A 113 16.08 12.30 -1.37
CA TRP A 113 17.21 13.18 -1.08
C TRP A 113 18.52 12.68 -1.72
N GLY A 114 18.45 11.68 -2.61
CA GLY A 114 19.62 11.07 -3.25
C GLY A 114 20.40 10.12 -2.34
N ILE A 115 19.85 9.74 -1.17
CA ILE A 115 20.55 8.89 -0.20
C ILE A 115 19.98 7.47 -0.23
N VAL A 116 20.87 6.48 -0.34
CA VAL A 116 20.57 5.05 -0.19
C VAL A 116 21.57 4.45 0.79
N ILE A 117 21.08 3.73 1.80
CA ILE A 117 21.93 3.09 2.82
C ILE A 117 21.97 1.60 2.53
N HIS A 118 23.16 1.02 2.45
CA HIS A 118 23.35 -0.42 2.31
C HIS A 118 23.93 -0.99 3.60
N GLY A 119 23.28 -2.02 4.15
CA GLY A 119 23.75 -2.76 5.32
C GLY A 119 24.34 -4.10 4.88
N PHE A 120 25.51 -4.43 5.43
CA PHE A 120 26.20 -5.69 5.19
C PHE A 120 26.36 -6.45 6.51
N VAL A 121 25.99 -7.73 6.54
CA VAL A 121 26.08 -8.59 7.72
C VAL A 121 26.66 -9.95 7.30
N ASP A 122 27.68 -10.44 8.00
CA ASP A 122 28.21 -11.80 7.84
C ASP A 122 27.24 -12.83 8.42
N GLY A 123 26.93 -13.90 7.68
CA GLY A 123 25.94 -14.93 8.08
C GLY A 123 25.41 -15.82 6.97
#